data_AF-A0AB34J2S7-F1
#
_entry.id   AF-A0AB34J2S7-F1
#
_cell.length_a   1.000
_cell.length_b   1.000
_cell.length_c   1.000
_cell.angle_alpha   90.00
_cell.angle_beta   90.00
_cell.angle_gamma   90.00
#
_symmetry.space_group_name_H-M   'P 1'
#
loop_
_entity.id
_entity.type
_entity.pdbx_description
1 polymer ?
#
loop_
_entity_poly.entity_id
_entity_poly.type
_entity_poly.pdbx_seq_one_letter_code
_entity_poly.pdbx_strand_id
1 'polypeptide(L)'
;MVVVVTWVGLLRNGGCVLKDLLDAQHALMRPKFGAVSLMEAFIAPLQLAAVVFNISIALPVLFRAAVPWLQASGPPSEAQWLAAISLAASTSKSSHAVFATLDVRATFAGARATFLMACCDLTIGCAFITLFLDSLHISLGVYIQWALVCMELALLYVLTVIAAGAIEERERAAGMHRLSLALQAGEVPLDSPAILPLALNATHVVTGKLPSELPTAPWKDGKLKQSDPLGTVAATEYVKELDDLQAALVKEIKANKTAVADELMVQAFRHRWQARLSWSVFVLNAIAFVGYAVFPVTFLAPSEKSLTSVIPFWPGNAAAEWIGNFAGDVAWTIEPFILLACPPLIAFTCNSAKAKSKVA
;
A
#
# COMPACT_ATOMS: atom_id res chain seq x y z
N MET A 1 -9.13 -14.59 -0.19
CA MET A 1 -7.75 -14.61 -0.72
C MET A 1 -6.75 -13.99 0.24
N VAL A 2 -6.87 -12.68 0.58
CA VAL A 2 -5.93 -11.97 1.48
C VAL A 2 -5.62 -12.75 2.77
N VAL A 3 -6.64 -13.20 3.51
CA VAL A 3 -6.46 -13.97 4.75
C VAL A 3 -5.59 -15.22 4.56
N VAL A 4 -5.79 -15.97 3.47
CA VAL A 4 -5.02 -17.20 3.19
C VAL A 4 -3.55 -16.85 2.87
N VAL A 5 -3.32 -15.82 2.06
CA VAL A 5 -1.95 -15.33 1.75
C VAL A 5 -1.22 -14.94 3.03
N THR A 6 -1.90 -14.21 3.92
CA THR A 6 -1.33 -13.78 5.20
C THR A 6 -1.00 -14.96 6.11
N TRP A 7 -1.85 -15.99 6.19
CA TRP A 7 -1.56 -17.22 6.93
C TRP A 7 -0.39 -18.00 6.35
N VAL A 8 -0.29 -18.13 5.02
CA VAL A 8 0.86 -18.78 4.39
C VAL A 8 2.15 -18.02 4.70
N GLY A 9 2.14 -16.69 4.62
CA GLY A 9 3.26 -15.86 5.03
C GLY A 9 3.68 -16.12 6.48
N LEU A 10 2.71 -16.10 7.41
CA LEU A 10 2.96 -16.37 8.83
C LEU A 10 3.59 -17.74 9.07
N LEU A 11 3.04 -18.80 8.48
CA LEU A 11 3.55 -20.16 8.64
C LEU A 11 4.93 -20.34 8.00
N ARG A 12 5.16 -19.73 6.83
CA ARG A 12 6.45 -19.78 6.12
C ARG A 12 7.55 -19.15 6.97
N ASN A 13 7.35 -17.88 7.32
CA ASN A 13 8.36 -17.10 8.04
C ASN A 13 8.55 -17.64 9.47
N GLY A 14 7.46 -18.05 10.14
CA GLY A 14 7.56 -18.72 11.44
C GLY A 14 8.33 -20.04 11.37
N GLY A 15 8.20 -20.78 10.26
CA GLY A 15 9.02 -21.95 9.97
C GLY A 15 10.50 -21.62 9.80
N CYS A 16 10.83 -20.53 9.11
CA CYS A 16 12.21 -20.04 8.97
C CYS A 16 12.79 -19.58 10.33
N VAL A 17 12.05 -18.81 11.12
CA VAL A 17 12.46 -18.43 12.48
C VAL A 17 12.73 -19.68 13.33
N LEU A 18 11.85 -20.68 13.27
CA LEU A 18 12.05 -21.92 14.00
C LEU A 18 13.29 -22.67 13.50
N LYS A 19 13.51 -22.73 12.18
CA LYS A 19 14.72 -23.32 11.58
C LYS A 19 15.99 -22.68 12.15
N ASP A 20 16.04 -21.36 12.26
CA ASP A 20 17.19 -20.62 12.77
C ASP A 20 17.44 -20.79 14.28
N LEU A 21 16.40 -21.09 15.05
CA LEU A 21 16.49 -21.32 16.49
C LEU A 21 16.82 -22.77 16.86
N LEU A 22 16.61 -23.73 15.96
CA LEU A 22 16.85 -25.14 16.22
C LEU A 22 18.31 -25.50 15.98
N ASP A 23 18.88 -26.25 16.93
CA ASP A 23 20.22 -26.80 16.76
C ASP A 23 20.26 -27.82 15.59
N ALA A 24 21.40 -27.94 14.92
CA ALA A 24 21.60 -28.87 13.81
C ALA A 24 21.36 -30.34 14.19
N GLN A 25 21.53 -30.71 15.47
CA GLN A 25 21.26 -32.05 15.97
C GLN A 25 19.77 -32.32 16.26
N HIS A 26 18.93 -31.28 16.25
CA HIS A 26 17.50 -31.39 16.53
C HIS A 26 16.80 -32.31 15.52
N ALA A 27 15.81 -33.10 15.96
CA ALA A 27 15.17 -34.11 15.14
C ALA A 27 14.53 -33.56 13.85
N LEU A 28 14.05 -32.31 13.88
CA LEU A 28 13.45 -31.61 12.74
C LEU A 28 14.49 -31.11 11.71
N MET A 29 15.73 -30.88 12.15
CA MET A 29 16.84 -30.40 11.31
C MET A 29 17.66 -31.54 10.68
N ARG A 30 17.49 -32.77 11.18
CA ARG A 30 18.14 -33.94 10.58
C ARG A 30 17.54 -34.24 9.19
N PRO A 31 18.37 -34.53 8.18
CA PRO A 31 17.88 -34.92 6.86
C PRO A 31 16.99 -36.17 6.93
N LYS A 32 15.83 -36.11 6.29
CA LYS A 32 14.85 -37.22 6.24
C LYS A 32 14.48 -37.61 4.82
N PHE A 33 14.56 -36.67 3.88
CA PHE A 33 14.22 -36.86 2.48
C PHE A 33 15.46 -36.55 1.63
N GLY A 34 16.43 -37.46 1.63
CA GLY A 34 17.75 -37.20 1.04
C GLY A 34 18.52 -36.18 1.88
N ALA A 35 18.89 -35.05 1.27
CA ALA A 35 19.55 -33.93 1.95
C ALA A 35 18.57 -32.99 2.69
N VAL A 36 17.26 -33.11 2.42
CA VAL A 36 16.24 -32.17 2.92
C VAL A 36 15.79 -32.58 4.33
N SER A 37 15.82 -31.63 5.26
CA SER A 37 15.31 -31.78 6.62
C SER A 37 13.77 -31.76 6.67
N LEU A 38 13.17 -32.22 7.78
CA LEU A 38 11.71 -32.13 7.93
C LEU A 38 11.24 -30.66 7.96
N MET A 39 12.07 -29.77 8.51
CA MET A 39 11.75 -28.36 8.60
C MET A 39 11.74 -27.70 7.21
N GLU A 40 12.74 -28.01 6.37
CA GLU A 40 12.79 -27.53 4.98
C GLU A 40 11.67 -28.10 4.12
N ALA A 41 11.31 -29.38 4.31
CA ALA A 41 10.19 -30.00 3.61
C ALA A 41 8.83 -29.35 3.96
N PHE A 42 8.69 -28.75 5.14
CA PHE A 42 7.53 -27.96 5.51
C PHE A 42 7.57 -26.53 4.93
N ILE A 43 8.74 -25.89 4.90
CA ILE A 43 8.89 -24.51 4.39
C ILE A 43 8.74 -24.45 2.87
N ALA A 44 9.30 -25.42 2.14
CA ALA A 44 9.30 -25.44 0.67
C ALA A 44 7.91 -25.26 0.03
N PRO A 45 6.85 -26.03 0.38
CA PRO A 45 5.53 -25.84 -0.21
C PRO A 45 4.93 -24.46 0.13
N LEU A 46 5.29 -23.85 1.26
CA LEU A 46 4.83 -22.51 1.63
C LEU A 46 5.56 -21.42 0.82
N GLN A 47 6.84 -21.61 0.49
CA GLN A 47 7.56 -20.76 -0.47
C GLN A 47 6.95 -20.87 -1.87
N LEU A 48 6.63 -22.09 -2.33
CA LEU A 48 5.93 -22.29 -3.60
C LEU A 48 4.55 -21.62 -3.62
N ALA A 49 3.80 -21.71 -2.52
CA ALA A 49 2.53 -20.99 -2.40
C ALA A 49 2.73 -19.47 -2.48
N ALA A 50 3.81 -18.93 -1.91
CA ALA A 50 4.16 -17.52 -2.05
C ALA A 50 4.44 -17.13 -3.52
N VAL A 51 5.10 -17.99 -4.32
CA VAL A 51 5.26 -17.80 -5.78
C VAL A 51 3.89 -17.66 -6.43
N VAL A 52 3.01 -18.63 -6.19
CA VAL A 52 1.67 -18.66 -6.80
C VAL A 52 0.88 -17.41 -6.44
N PHE A 53 0.87 -16.99 -5.18
CA PHE A 53 0.11 -15.81 -4.76
C PHE A 53 0.68 -14.52 -5.35
N ASN A 54 1.99 -14.30 -5.29
CA ASN A 54 2.61 -13.11 -5.84
C ASN A 54 2.33 -12.99 -7.35
N ILE A 55 2.56 -14.06 -8.11
CA ILE A 55 2.35 -14.04 -9.57
C ILE A 55 0.86 -13.90 -9.92
N SER A 56 -0.02 -14.66 -9.26
CA SER A 56 -1.47 -14.61 -9.57
C SER A 56 -2.14 -13.29 -9.18
N ILE A 57 -1.62 -12.58 -8.18
CA ILE A 57 -2.07 -11.24 -7.80
C ILE A 57 -1.48 -10.19 -8.74
N ALA A 58 -0.17 -10.27 -9.00
CA ALA A 58 0.55 -9.28 -9.79
C ALA A 58 0.09 -9.28 -11.24
N LEU A 59 -0.03 -10.44 -11.89
CA LEU A 59 -0.20 -10.52 -13.34
C LEU A 59 -1.50 -9.86 -13.85
N PRO A 60 -2.69 -10.10 -13.25
CA PRO A 60 -3.91 -9.41 -13.67
C PRO A 60 -3.88 -7.90 -13.37
N VAL A 61 -3.17 -7.47 -12.31
CA VAL A 61 -3.02 -6.05 -11.99
C VAL A 61 -2.08 -5.39 -13.00
N LEU A 62 -0.96 -6.04 -13.33
CA LEU A 62 0.00 -5.59 -14.32
C LEU A 62 -0.70 -5.37 -15.66
N PHE A 63 -1.47 -6.34 -16.18
CA PHE A 63 -2.18 -6.18 -17.45
C PHE A 63 -3.24 -5.07 -17.40
N ARG A 64 -4.00 -4.96 -16.30
CA ARG A 64 -5.02 -3.93 -16.14
C ARG A 64 -4.44 -2.53 -15.92
N ALA A 65 -3.27 -2.41 -15.30
CA ALA A 65 -2.58 -1.14 -15.06
C ALA A 65 -1.67 -0.74 -16.21
N ALA A 66 -1.17 -1.71 -16.98
CA ALA A 66 -0.32 -1.49 -18.16
C ALA A 66 -1.08 -0.73 -19.23
N VAL A 67 -2.35 -1.07 -19.50
CA VAL A 67 -3.14 -0.36 -20.52
C VAL A 67 -3.34 1.12 -20.16
N PRO A 68 -3.85 1.51 -18.97
CA PRO A 68 -3.90 2.92 -18.55
C PRO A 68 -2.53 3.61 -18.50
N TRP A 69 -1.48 2.90 -18.07
CA TRP A 69 -0.13 3.45 -18.03
C TRP A 69 0.46 3.71 -19.43
N LEU A 70 0.28 2.77 -20.36
CA LEU A 70 0.69 2.90 -21.76
C LEU A 70 -0.21 3.88 -22.51
N GLN A 71 -1.51 3.87 -22.25
CA GLN A 71 -2.46 4.83 -22.77
C GLN A 71 -2.24 6.22 -22.19
N ALA A 72 -1.58 6.41 -21.05
CA ALA A 72 -1.07 7.74 -20.68
C ALA A 72 -0.09 8.33 -21.73
N SER A 73 0.32 7.53 -22.72
CA SER A 73 1.08 7.93 -23.91
C SER A 73 0.22 8.14 -25.18
N GLY A 74 -1.12 8.02 -25.14
CA GLY A 74 -2.00 7.91 -26.33
C GLY A 74 -3.34 8.70 -26.39
N PRO A 75 -3.82 9.38 -25.34
CA PRO A 75 -4.65 10.62 -25.41
C PRO A 75 -3.86 11.86 -24.93
N PRO A 76 -4.47 13.06 -24.71
CA PRO A 76 -3.75 14.21 -24.17
C PRO A 76 -2.99 13.82 -22.90
N SER A 77 -1.71 14.15 -22.87
CA SER A 77 -0.82 13.94 -21.73
C SER A 77 -1.38 14.56 -20.46
N GLU A 78 -0.94 14.08 -19.30
CA GLU A 78 -1.28 14.67 -18.00
C GLU A 78 -1.13 16.20 -18.02
N ALA A 79 -0.04 16.71 -18.60
CA ALA A 79 0.21 18.14 -18.75
C ALA A 79 -0.88 18.88 -19.56
N GLN A 80 -1.40 18.25 -20.62
CA GLN A 80 -2.45 18.83 -21.46
C GLN A 80 -3.80 18.87 -20.71
N TRP A 81 -4.11 17.84 -19.93
CA TRP A 81 -5.30 17.84 -19.07
C TRP A 81 -5.22 18.85 -17.94
N LEU A 82 -4.07 18.95 -17.27
CA LEU A 82 -3.84 19.96 -16.24
C LEU A 82 -3.98 21.37 -16.83
N ALA A 83 -3.48 21.59 -18.06
CA ALA A 83 -3.63 22.86 -18.76
C ALA A 83 -5.10 23.16 -19.12
N ALA A 84 -5.84 22.16 -19.62
CA ALA A 84 -7.26 22.31 -19.96
C ALA A 84 -8.13 22.62 -18.72
N ILE A 85 -7.87 21.93 -17.60
CA ILE A 85 -8.55 22.21 -16.32
C ILE A 85 -8.15 23.57 -15.78
N SER A 86 -6.87 23.95 -15.84
CA SER A 86 -6.43 25.29 -15.44
C SER A 86 -7.06 26.39 -16.31
N LEU A 87 -7.30 26.13 -17.59
CA LEU A 87 -8.01 27.04 -18.47
C LEU A 87 -9.49 27.14 -18.07
N ALA A 88 -10.15 26.03 -17.78
CA ALA A 88 -11.51 26.00 -17.23
C ALA A 88 -11.60 26.68 -15.84
N ALA A 89 -10.53 26.64 -15.04
CA ALA A 89 -10.36 27.36 -13.78
C ALA A 89 -10.26 28.88 -13.97
N SER A 90 -9.71 29.33 -15.09
CA SER A 90 -9.57 30.76 -15.34
C SER A 90 -10.92 31.38 -15.75
N THR A 91 -11.82 30.57 -16.30
CA THR A 91 -13.16 30.97 -16.73
C THR A 91 -14.21 30.78 -15.63
N SER A 92 -14.07 29.74 -14.78
CA SER A 92 -14.87 29.54 -13.58
C SER A 92 -14.07 30.03 -12.36
N LYS A 93 -14.54 31.02 -11.60
CA LYS A 93 -13.82 31.53 -10.40
C LYS A 93 -13.75 30.52 -9.23
N SER A 94 -13.80 29.21 -9.49
CA SER A 94 -14.02 28.19 -8.47
C SER A 94 -12.70 27.53 -8.01
N SER A 95 -12.60 27.29 -6.71
CA SER A 95 -11.55 26.48 -6.08
C SER A 95 -11.55 25.02 -6.56
N HIS A 96 -12.57 24.59 -7.30
CA HIS A 96 -12.79 23.21 -7.72
C HIS A 96 -11.97 22.82 -8.93
N ALA A 97 -11.53 23.77 -9.73
CA ALA A 97 -10.59 23.45 -10.79
C ALA A 97 -9.20 23.07 -10.23
N VAL A 98 -8.82 23.59 -9.06
CA VAL A 98 -7.65 23.09 -8.29
C VAL A 98 -7.91 21.65 -7.83
N PHE A 99 -9.13 21.35 -7.36
CA PHE A 99 -9.51 19.99 -6.98
C PHE A 99 -9.46 19.01 -8.17
N ALA A 100 -10.03 19.36 -9.32
CA ALA A 100 -9.97 18.54 -10.53
C ALA A 100 -8.53 18.31 -11.01
N THR A 101 -7.67 19.34 -10.91
CA THR A 101 -6.22 19.23 -11.19
C THR A 101 -5.53 18.25 -10.25
N LEU A 102 -5.88 18.28 -8.95
CA LEU A 102 -5.35 17.35 -7.95
C LEU A 102 -5.86 15.91 -8.17
N ASP A 103 -7.12 15.75 -8.57
CA ASP A 103 -7.74 14.45 -8.85
C ASP A 103 -7.11 13.76 -10.07
N VAL A 104 -6.82 14.52 -11.14
CA VAL A 104 -6.02 14.05 -12.28
C VAL A 104 -4.67 13.51 -11.80
N ARG A 105 -3.91 14.33 -11.06
CA ARG A 105 -2.57 13.96 -10.56
C ARG A 105 -2.63 12.71 -9.68
N ALA A 106 -3.59 12.65 -8.77
CA ALA A 106 -3.78 11.50 -7.88
C ALA A 106 -4.12 10.23 -8.67
N THR A 107 -4.98 10.33 -9.70
CA THR A 107 -5.35 9.19 -10.56
C THR A 107 -4.14 8.64 -11.30
N PHE A 108 -3.35 9.51 -11.95
CA PHE A 108 -2.14 9.07 -12.68
C PHE A 108 -1.05 8.54 -11.75
N ALA A 109 -0.79 9.22 -10.63
CA ALA A 109 0.15 8.75 -9.62
C ALA A 109 -0.27 7.38 -9.06
N GLY A 110 -1.56 7.19 -8.78
CA GLY A 110 -2.12 5.91 -8.33
C GLY A 110 -1.97 4.80 -9.35
N ALA A 111 -2.22 5.07 -10.64
CA ALA A 111 -2.03 4.10 -11.71
C ALA A 111 -0.55 3.68 -11.86
N ARG A 112 0.38 4.65 -11.82
CA ARG A 112 1.82 4.39 -11.86
C ARG A 112 2.27 3.58 -10.66
N ALA A 113 1.85 3.95 -9.45
CA ALA A 113 2.18 3.22 -8.24
C ALA A 113 1.64 1.78 -8.29
N THR A 114 0.40 1.60 -8.75
CA THR A 114 -0.21 0.27 -8.91
C THR A 114 0.56 -0.60 -9.90
N PHE A 115 0.97 -0.04 -11.04
CA PHE A 115 1.78 -0.76 -12.02
C PHE A 115 3.14 -1.17 -11.44
N LEU A 116 3.86 -0.25 -10.81
CA LEU A 116 5.18 -0.52 -10.23
C LEU A 116 5.10 -1.51 -9.05
N MET A 117 4.06 -1.43 -8.22
CA MET A 117 3.79 -2.43 -7.18
C MET A 117 3.57 -3.81 -7.77
N ALA A 118 2.80 -3.94 -8.86
CA ALA A 118 2.62 -5.22 -9.54
C ALA A 118 3.94 -5.76 -10.13
N CYS A 119 4.81 -4.89 -10.64
CA CYS A 119 6.17 -5.29 -11.05
C CYS A 119 6.97 -5.80 -9.84
N CYS A 120 6.92 -5.13 -8.70
CA CYS A 120 7.62 -5.54 -7.49
C CYS A 120 7.12 -6.91 -6.98
N ASP A 121 5.79 -7.10 -6.90
CA ASP A 121 5.19 -8.37 -6.50
C ASP A 121 5.60 -9.51 -7.45
N LEU A 122 5.63 -9.25 -8.76
CA LEU A 122 6.11 -10.21 -9.75
C LEU A 122 7.59 -10.57 -9.52
N THR A 123 8.45 -9.57 -9.31
CA THR A 123 9.87 -9.76 -9.01
C THR A 123 10.08 -10.59 -7.75
N ILE A 124 9.36 -10.28 -6.67
CA ILE A 124 9.39 -11.02 -5.39
C ILE A 124 8.90 -12.47 -5.62
N GLY A 125 7.82 -12.65 -6.37
CA GLY A 125 7.30 -13.98 -6.75
C GLY A 125 8.34 -14.82 -7.49
N CYS A 126 9.07 -14.23 -8.44
CA CYS A 126 10.16 -14.89 -9.14
C CYS A 126 11.34 -15.24 -8.21
N ALA A 127 11.70 -14.36 -7.28
CA ALA A 127 12.75 -14.63 -6.29
C ALA A 127 12.38 -15.83 -5.39
N PHE A 128 11.10 -15.97 -5.01
CA PHE A 128 10.63 -17.13 -4.25
C PHE A 128 10.75 -18.47 -5.00
N ILE A 129 10.85 -18.49 -6.33
CA ILE A 129 11.14 -19.72 -7.08
C ILE A 129 12.54 -20.21 -6.72
N THR A 130 13.52 -19.30 -6.69
CA THR A 130 14.90 -19.63 -6.34
C THR A 130 15.00 -20.10 -4.89
N LEU A 131 14.30 -19.44 -3.96
CA LEU A 131 14.27 -19.84 -2.54
C LEU A 131 13.56 -21.20 -2.33
N PHE A 132 12.51 -21.47 -3.10
CA PHE A 132 11.85 -22.78 -3.10
C PHE A 132 12.80 -23.90 -3.52
N LEU A 133 13.53 -23.70 -4.62
CA LEU A 133 14.51 -24.66 -5.12
C LEU A 133 15.67 -24.85 -4.12
N ASP A 134 16.09 -23.77 -3.46
CA ASP A 134 17.11 -23.82 -2.40
C ASP A 134 16.66 -24.64 -1.18
N SER A 135 15.40 -24.50 -0.74
CA SER A 135 14.84 -25.36 0.33
C SER A 135 14.83 -26.85 -0.02
N LEU A 136 14.89 -27.18 -1.32
CA LEU A 136 15.00 -28.56 -1.81
C LEU A 136 16.47 -28.98 -2.06
N HIS A 137 17.44 -28.15 -1.65
CA HIS A 137 18.87 -28.33 -1.89
C HIS A 137 19.24 -28.45 -3.38
N ILE A 138 18.46 -27.82 -4.26
CA ILE A 138 18.78 -27.71 -5.68
C ILE A 138 19.72 -26.52 -5.84
N SER A 139 21.03 -26.81 -5.91
CA SER A 139 22.10 -25.81 -5.85
C SER A 139 21.97 -24.71 -6.92
N LEU A 140 21.68 -23.49 -6.48
CA LEU A 140 21.54 -22.29 -7.30
C LEU A 140 22.35 -21.11 -6.73
N GLY A 141 23.50 -21.38 -6.08
CA GLY A 141 24.26 -20.42 -5.24
C GLY A 141 24.28 -18.96 -5.73
N VAL A 142 24.78 -18.70 -6.93
CA VAL A 142 24.84 -17.32 -7.48
C VAL A 142 23.46 -16.75 -7.77
N TYR A 143 22.50 -17.58 -8.21
CA TYR A 143 21.13 -17.13 -8.49
C TYR A 143 20.36 -16.75 -7.23
N ILE A 144 20.61 -17.40 -6.09
CA ILE A 144 20.00 -17.04 -4.80
C ILE A 144 20.40 -15.61 -4.43
N GLN A 145 21.68 -15.28 -4.56
CA GLN A 145 22.17 -13.94 -4.25
C GLN A 145 21.53 -12.87 -5.14
N TRP A 146 21.44 -13.12 -6.45
CA TRP A 146 20.74 -12.20 -7.37
C TRP A 146 19.23 -12.13 -7.11
N ALA A 147 18.60 -13.24 -6.72
CA ALA A 147 17.19 -13.25 -6.33
C ALA A 147 16.95 -12.36 -5.10
N LEU A 148 17.83 -12.43 -4.09
CA LEU A 148 17.81 -11.55 -2.93
C LEU A 148 18.04 -10.09 -3.32
N VAL A 149 19.04 -9.77 -4.17
CA VAL A 149 19.24 -8.40 -4.68
C VAL A 149 17.96 -7.86 -5.33
N CYS A 150 17.34 -8.63 -6.23
CA CYS A 150 16.12 -8.22 -6.92
C CYS A 150 14.96 -8.03 -5.94
N MET A 151 14.83 -8.91 -4.95
CA MET A 151 13.83 -8.82 -3.90
C MET A 151 14.02 -7.56 -3.05
N GLU A 152 15.24 -7.21 -2.67
CA GLU A 152 15.55 -5.99 -1.91
C GLU A 152 15.24 -4.72 -2.71
N LEU A 153 15.57 -4.69 -4.00
CA LEU A 153 15.24 -3.55 -4.86
C LEU A 153 13.72 -3.36 -4.99
N ALA A 154 12.97 -4.46 -5.14
CA ALA A 154 11.51 -4.43 -5.16
C ALA A 154 10.96 -3.95 -3.81
N LEU A 155 11.47 -4.49 -2.70
CA LEU A 155 11.05 -4.14 -1.35
C LEU A 155 11.33 -2.68 -1.01
N LEU A 156 12.45 -2.11 -1.49
CA LEU A 156 12.75 -0.69 -1.33
C LEU A 156 11.62 0.18 -1.91
N TYR A 157 11.14 -0.15 -3.12
CA TYR A 157 10.01 0.57 -3.70
C TYR A 157 8.73 0.36 -2.88
N VAL A 158 8.43 -0.87 -2.48
CA VAL A 158 7.27 -1.21 -1.62
C VAL A 158 7.30 -0.38 -0.33
N LEU A 159 8.46 -0.25 0.33
CA LEU A 159 8.65 0.56 1.53
C LEU A 159 8.31 2.03 1.30
N THR A 160 8.69 2.61 0.16
CA THR A 160 8.32 4.00 -0.17
C THR A 160 6.81 4.16 -0.32
N VAL A 161 6.13 3.19 -0.92
CA VAL A 161 4.66 3.20 -1.09
C VAL A 161 3.96 3.05 0.26
N ILE A 162 4.42 2.14 1.13
CA ILE A 162 3.85 1.96 2.47
C ILE A 162 4.04 3.25 3.29
N ALA A 163 5.22 3.86 3.26
CA ALA A 163 5.48 5.12 3.99
C ALA A 163 4.60 6.26 3.49
N ALA A 164 4.49 6.44 2.17
CA ALA A 164 3.61 7.45 1.57
C ALA A 164 2.16 7.23 1.96
N GLY A 165 1.66 5.98 1.89
CA GLY A 165 0.32 5.64 2.32
C GLY A 165 0.07 5.89 3.82
N ALA A 166 1.06 5.61 4.68
CA ALA A 166 0.96 5.86 6.11
C ALA A 166 0.88 7.37 6.44
N ILE A 167 1.62 8.21 5.71
CA ILE A 167 1.55 9.67 5.81
C ILE A 167 0.17 10.15 5.34
N GLU A 168 -0.27 9.70 4.18
CA GLU A 168 -1.56 10.09 3.60
C GLU A 168 -2.73 9.73 4.53
N GLU A 169 -2.74 8.52 5.07
CA GLU A 169 -3.76 8.07 6.04
C GLU A 169 -3.78 8.93 7.31
N ARG A 170 -2.61 9.36 7.79
CA ARG A 170 -2.50 10.27 8.93
C ARG A 170 -3.04 11.66 8.61
N GLU A 171 -2.75 12.18 7.43
CA GLU A 171 -3.24 13.48 6.96
C GLU A 171 -4.76 13.46 6.76
N ARG A 172 -5.30 12.39 6.16
CA ARG A 172 -6.75 12.16 6.03
C ARG A 172 -7.42 12.14 7.40
N ALA A 173 -6.87 11.40 8.36
CA ALA A 173 -7.39 11.36 9.73
C ALA A 173 -7.40 12.75 10.38
N ALA A 174 -6.34 13.54 10.22
CA ALA A 174 -6.26 14.90 10.74
C ALA A 174 -7.25 15.86 10.03
N GLY A 175 -7.43 15.70 8.72
CA GLY A 175 -8.43 16.44 7.94
C GLY A 175 -9.86 16.17 8.42
N MET A 176 -10.24 14.89 8.54
CA MET A 176 -11.56 14.48 9.02
C MET A 176 -11.84 14.96 10.45
N HIS A 177 -10.84 14.86 11.33
CA HIS A 177 -10.96 15.35 12.71
C HIS A 177 -11.18 16.86 12.77
N ARG A 178 -10.40 17.65 12.01
CA ARG A 178 -10.57 19.11 11.94
C ARG A 178 -11.93 19.50 11.38
N LEU A 179 -12.38 18.82 10.32
CA LEU A 179 -13.70 19.06 9.73
C LEU A 179 -14.83 18.73 10.70
N SER A 180 -14.73 17.61 11.42
CA SER A 180 -15.69 17.23 12.45
C SER A 180 -15.82 18.31 13.53
N LEU A 181 -14.70 18.81 14.06
CA LEU A 181 -14.69 19.89 15.06
C LEU A 181 -15.26 21.20 14.52
N ALA A 182 -14.90 21.58 13.29
CA ALA A 182 -15.41 22.79 12.66
C ALA A 182 -16.94 22.71 12.46
N LEU A 183 -17.44 21.57 11.99
CA LEU A 183 -18.87 21.31 11.93
C LEU A 183 -19.47 21.44 13.32
N GLN A 184 -19.00 20.72 14.34
CA GLN A 184 -19.53 20.86 15.70
C GLN A 184 -19.54 22.31 16.21
N ALA A 185 -18.56 23.13 15.84
CA ALA A 185 -18.45 24.52 16.25
C ALA A 185 -19.43 25.49 15.58
N GLY A 186 -20.08 25.13 14.46
CA GLY A 186 -20.86 26.13 13.71
C GLY A 186 -20.49 26.20 12.24
N GLU A 187 -19.23 25.90 11.94
CA GLU A 187 -18.55 26.27 10.71
C GLU A 187 -18.78 25.24 9.61
N VAL A 188 -18.72 25.69 8.36
CA VAL A 188 -18.79 24.82 7.19
C VAL A 188 -17.60 25.15 6.29
N PRO A 189 -16.38 24.70 6.65
CA PRO A 189 -15.16 25.06 5.93
C PRO A 189 -15.04 24.20 4.65
N LEU A 190 -15.98 24.33 3.72
CA LEU A 190 -16.00 23.58 2.47
C LEU A 190 -15.16 24.23 1.35
N ASP A 191 -14.47 25.31 1.68
CA ASP A 191 -13.64 26.07 0.73
C ASP A 191 -12.28 25.39 0.48
N SER A 192 -11.93 24.35 1.24
CA SER A 192 -10.69 23.60 1.05
C SER A 192 -10.88 22.42 0.10
N PRO A 193 -10.11 22.33 -1.00
CA PRO A 193 -10.13 21.19 -1.93
C PRO A 193 -9.91 19.84 -1.24
N ALA A 194 -9.11 19.80 -0.16
CA ALA A 194 -8.83 18.57 0.57
C ALA A 194 -10.00 18.11 1.47
N ILE A 195 -10.94 18.98 1.77
CA ILE A 195 -12.08 18.72 2.67
C ILE A 195 -13.23 18.07 1.91
N LEU A 196 -13.39 18.39 0.62
CA LEU A 196 -14.52 17.94 -0.18
C LEU A 196 -14.65 16.41 -0.29
N PRO A 197 -13.59 15.62 -0.57
CA PRO A 197 -13.69 14.15 -0.60
C PRO A 197 -14.09 13.55 0.74
N LEU A 198 -13.57 14.11 1.83
CA LEU A 198 -13.83 13.64 3.20
C LEU A 198 -15.30 13.88 3.56
N ALA A 199 -15.80 15.07 3.22
CA ALA A 199 -17.18 15.48 3.43
C ALA A 199 -18.17 14.64 2.59
N LEU A 200 -17.82 14.34 1.34
CA LEU A 200 -18.60 13.47 0.44
C LEU A 200 -18.74 12.06 1.02
N ASN A 201 -17.63 11.44 1.41
CA ASN A 201 -17.65 10.09 1.94
C ASN A 201 -18.50 9.97 3.22
N ALA A 202 -18.36 10.92 4.15
CA ALA A 202 -19.17 10.94 5.37
C ALA A 202 -20.66 11.15 5.06
N THR A 203 -20.99 12.04 4.14
CA THR A 203 -22.39 12.31 3.77
C THR A 203 -23.05 11.11 3.09
N HIS A 204 -22.31 10.39 2.24
CA HIS A 204 -22.79 9.14 1.63
C HIS A 204 -23.11 8.08 2.68
N VAL A 205 -22.25 7.90 3.69
CA VAL A 205 -22.50 6.96 4.80
C VAL A 205 -23.75 7.34 5.60
N VAL A 206 -23.96 8.64 5.84
CA VAL A 206 -25.13 9.14 6.60
C VAL A 206 -26.43 9.01 5.79
N THR A 207 -26.39 9.31 4.50
CA THR A 207 -27.59 9.36 3.64
C THR A 207 -27.93 8.04 2.96
N GLY A 208 -26.99 7.08 2.96
CA GLY A 208 -27.13 5.80 2.25
C GLY A 208 -26.98 5.91 0.73
N LYS A 209 -26.56 7.07 0.21
CA LYS A 209 -26.25 7.26 -1.22
C LYS A 209 -24.88 6.70 -1.57
N LEU A 210 -24.75 6.12 -2.76
CA LEU A 210 -23.52 5.42 -3.15
C LEU A 210 -22.48 6.39 -3.74
N PRO A 211 -21.17 6.13 -3.53
CA PRO A 211 -20.08 6.87 -4.20
C PRO A 211 -20.11 6.82 -5.73
N SER A 212 -20.86 5.90 -6.32
CA SER A 212 -21.06 5.82 -7.77
C SER A 212 -21.83 7.01 -8.36
N GLU A 213 -22.37 7.90 -7.52
CA GLU A 213 -22.97 9.17 -7.93
C GLU A 213 -21.93 10.27 -8.18
N LEU A 214 -20.63 10.03 -7.87
CA LEU A 214 -19.58 10.97 -8.23
C LEU A 214 -19.39 11.01 -9.75
N PRO A 215 -19.28 12.21 -10.34
CA PRO A 215 -19.01 12.33 -11.76
C PRO A 215 -17.70 11.62 -12.08
N THR A 216 -17.74 10.71 -13.05
CA THR A 216 -16.57 9.93 -13.43
C THR A 216 -15.66 10.83 -14.25
N ALA A 217 -14.43 10.98 -13.79
CA ALA A 217 -13.42 11.74 -14.50
C ALA A 217 -13.35 11.31 -15.99
N PRO A 218 -13.51 12.24 -16.96
CA PRO A 218 -13.64 11.89 -18.38
C PRO A 218 -12.41 11.18 -18.95
N TRP A 219 -11.24 11.35 -18.33
CA TRP A 219 -10.00 10.68 -18.70
C TRP A 219 -9.89 9.23 -18.20
N LYS A 220 -10.68 8.80 -17.21
CA LYS A 220 -10.62 7.45 -16.64
C LYS A 220 -11.04 6.36 -17.64
N ASP A 221 -11.93 6.72 -18.56
CA ASP A 221 -12.45 5.82 -19.59
C ASP A 221 -11.92 6.16 -20.99
N GLY A 222 -11.03 7.15 -21.12
CA GLY A 222 -10.46 7.58 -22.40
C GLY A 222 -11.50 8.08 -23.42
N LYS A 223 -12.73 8.39 -23.00
CA LYS A 223 -13.84 8.78 -23.89
C LYS A 223 -13.80 10.27 -24.19
N LEU A 224 -12.75 10.73 -24.85
CA LEU A 224 -12.79 12.02 -25.52
C LEU A 224 -13.65 11.91 -26.76
N LYS A 225 -14.63 12.81 -26.91
CA LYS A 225 -15.36 12.96 -28.17
C LYS A 225 -14.36 13.40 -29.24
N GLN A 226 -14.44 12.87 -30.47
CA GLN A 226 -13.56 13.30 -31.57
C GLN A 226 -13.61 14.82 -31.83
N SER A 227 -14.72 15.47 -31.48
CA SER A 227 -14.92 16.92 -31.56
C SER A 227 -14.22 17.73 -30.47
N ASP A 228 -13.66 17.10 -29.44
CA ASP A 228 -12.94 17.74 -28.35
C ASP A 228 -11.54 17.11 -28.18
N PRO A 229 -10.66 17.25 -29.19
CA PRO A 229 -9.35 16.58 -29.20
C PRO A 229 -8.41 17.03 -28.07
N LEU A 230 -8.67 18.20 -27.48
CA LEU A 230 -7.92 18.77 -26.36
C LEU A 230 -8.59 18.56 -24.99
N GLY A 231 -9.83 18.07 -24.96
CA GLY A 231 -10.57 17.80 -23.72
C GLY A 231 -11.12 19.03 -23.00
N THR A 232 -11.12 20.21 -23.62
CA THR A 232 -11.52 21.46 -22.97
C THR A 232 -13.01 21.48 -22.62
N VAL A 233 -13.86 20.94 -23.50
CA VAL A 233 -15.31 20.85 -23.26
C VAL A 233 -15.57 19.84 -22.15
N ALA A 234 -14.94 18.67 -22.22
CA ALA A 234 -15.03 17.64 -21.20
C ALA A 234 -14.55 18.14 -19.82
N ALA A 235 -13.46 18.90 -19.76
CA ALA A 235 -12.98 19.51 -18.52
C ALA A 235 -13.96 20.54 -17.95
N THR A 236 -14.60 21.34 -18.80
CA THR A 236 -15.58 22.35 -18.38
C THR A 236 -16.86 21.70 -17.85
N GLU A 237 -17.38 20.68 -18.54
CA GLU A 237 -18.53 19.89 -18.08
C GLU A 237 -18.24 19.23 -16.73
N TYR A 238 -17.06 18.62 -16.59
CA TYR A 238 -16.64 17.96 -15.36
C TYR A 238 -16.51 18.93 -14.18
N VAL A 239 -15.91 20.11 -14.36
CA VAL A 239 -15.83 21.13 -13.30
C VAL A 239 -17.23 21.59 -12.87
N LYS A 240 -18.15 21.77 -13.82
CA LYS A 240 -19.53 22.14 -13.50
C LYS A 240 -20.25 21.05 -12.69
N GLU A 241 -20.10 19.78 -13.07
CA GLU A 241 -20.70 18.66 -12.32
C GLU A 241 -20.17 18.60 -10.87
N LEU A 242 -18.88 18.91 -10.66
CA LEU A 242 -18.30 19.01 -9.33
C LEU A 242 -18.88 20.19 -8.51
N ASP A 243 -19.08 21.34 -9.14
CA ASP A 243 -19.71 22.52 -8.50
C ASP A 243 -21.15 22.20 -8.05
N ASP A 244 -21.94 21.58 -8.93
CA ASP A 244 -23.33 21.18 -8.64
C ASP A 244 -23.40 20.15 -7.49
N LEU A 245 -22.50 19.16 -7.51
CA LEU A 245 -22.37 18.17 -6.45
C LEU A 245 -21.99 18.81 -5.11
N GLN A 246 -21.04 19.75 -5.11
CA GLN A 246 -20.65 20.45 -3.88
C GLN A 246 -21.84 21.24 -3.31
N ALA A 247 -22.58 21.98 -4.15
CA ALA A 247 -23.74 22.74 -3.69
C ALA A 247 -24.79 21.82 -3.03
N ALA A 248 -25.04 20.65 -3.62
CA ALA A 248 -25.91 19.62 -3.03
C ALA A 248 -25.36 19.10 -1.70
N LEU A 249 -24.05 18.84 -1.61
CA LEU A 249 -23.38 18.37 -0.42
C LEU A 249 -23.42 19.40 0.73
N VAL A 250 -23.13 20.67 0.45
CA VAL A 250 -23.19 21.76 1.44
C VAL A 250 -24.58 21.81 2.06
N LYS A 251 -25.62 21.70 1.24
CA LYS A 251 -27.01 21.68 1.69
C LYS A 251 -27.27 20.49 2.61
N GLU A 252 -26.79 19.31 2.24
CA GLU A 252 -26.98 18.08 3.01
C GLU A 252 -26.22 18.11 4.35
N ILE A 253 -24.96 18.57 4.35
CA ILE A 253 -24.15 18.73 5.57
C ILE A 253 -24.79 19.74 6.52
N LYS A 254 -25.35 20.84 6.00
CA LYS A 254 -26.09 21.80 6.84
C LYS A 254 -27.34 21.18 7.46
N ALA A 255 -28.04 20.31 6.73
CA ALA A 255 -29.22 19.61 7.23
C ALA A 255 -28.88 18.52 8.26
N ASN A 256 -27.77 17.80 8.09
CA ASN A 256 -27.39 16.62 8.89
C ASN A 256 -26.08 16.81 9.67
N LYS A 257 -25.84 18.04 10.11
CA LYS A 257 -24.55 18.52 10.60
C LYS A 257 -23.91 17.69 11.72
N THR A 258 -24.68 17.37 12.75
CA THR A 258 -24.19 16.58 13.90
C THR A 258 -23.87 15.15 13.49
N ALA A 259 -24.77 14.49 12.75
CA ALA A 259 -24.57 13.13 12.25
C ALA A 259 -23.34 13.03 11.33
N VAL A 260 -23.13 14.01 10.45
CA VAL A 260 -21.94 14.08 9.58
C VAL A 260 -20.67 14.29 10.41
N ALA A 261 -20.71 15.18 11.41
CA ALA A 261 -19.55 15.42 12.27
C ALA A 261 -19.16 14.17 13.08
N ASP A 262 -20.13 13.45 13.63
CA ASP A 262 -19.88 12.22 14.39
C ASP A 262 -19.31 11.11 13.51
N GLU A 263 -19.85 10.94 12.29
CA GLU A 263 -19.32 9.98 11.33
C GLU A 263 -17.88 10.34 10.91
N LEU A 264 -17.59 11.62 10.64
CA LEU A 264 -16.23 12.08 10.38
C LEU A 264 -15.27 11.81 11.54
N MET A 265 -15.73 11.94 12.79
CA MET A 265 -14.92 11.64 13.96
C MET A 265 -14.58 10.14 14.02
N VAL A 266 -15.55 9.27 13.74
CA VAL A 266 -15.31 7.83 13.71
C VAL A 266 -14.38 7.43 12.56
N GLN A 267 -14.57 8.01 11.38
CA GLN A 267 -13.66 7.79 10.25
C GLN A 267 -12.25 8.29 10.56
N ALA A 268 -12.11 9.48 11.16
CA ALA A 268 -10.82 10.01 11.60
C ALA A 268 -10.11 9.05 12.55
N PHE A 269 -10.83 8.49 13.52
CA PHE A 269 -10.28 7.49 14.44
C PHE A 269 -9.83 6.22 13.71
N ARG A 270 -10.65 5.71 12.77
CA ARG A 270 -10.31 4.54 11.96
C ARG A 270 -9.04 4.77 11.12
N HIS A 271 -8.97 5.87 10.38
CA HIS A 271 -7.80 6.24 9.57
C HIS A 271 -6.55 6.45 10.44
N ARG A 272 -6.69 6.99 11.66
CA ARG A 272 -5.56 7.11 12.60
C ARG A 272 -5.01 5.73 13.00
N TRP A 273 -5.87 4.76 13.26
CA TRP A 273 -5.44 3.39 13.55
C TRP A 273 -4.84 2.70 12.33
N GLN A 274 -5.42 2.91 11.15
CA GLN A 274 -4.87 2.40 9.90
C GLN A 274 -3.47 2.97 9.65
N ALA A 275 -3.26 4.26 9.83
CA ALA A 275 -1.95 4.89 9.71
C ALA A 275 -0.92 4.28 10.68
N ARG A 276 -1.32 4.01 11.93
CA ARG A 276 -0.44 3.33 12.91
C ARG A 276 -0.09 1.91 12.47
N LEU A 277 -1.06 1.15 11.98
CA LEU A 277 -0.82 -0.18 11.46
C LEU A 277 0.15 -0.13 10.26
N SER A 278 -0.06 0.79 9.32
CA SER A 278 0.84 0.99 8.17
C SER A 278 2.27 1.36 8.61
N TRP A 279 2.43 2.21 9.63
CA TRP A 279 3.76 2.51 10.19
C TRP A 279 4.42 1.31 10.86
N SER A 280 3.66 0.48 11.60
CA SER A 280 4.19 -0.76 12.16
C SER A 280 4.64 -1.73 11.07
N VAL A 281 3.84 -1.89 10.01
CA VAL A 281 4.18 -2.71 8.84
C VAL A 281 5.41 -2.16 8.12
N PHE A 282 5.53 -0.84 7.95
CA PHE A 282 6.72 -0.19 7.40
C PHE A 282 7.97 -0.51 8.22
N VAL A 283 7.91 -0.35 9.54
CA VAL A 283 9.06 -0.61 10.42
C VAL A 283 9.48 -2.08 10.36
N LEU A 284 8.52 -3.01 10.39
CA LEU A 284 8.82 -4.45 10.26
C LEU A 284 9.45 -4.78 8.91
N ASN A 285 8.89 -4.26 7.80
CA ASN A 285 9.48 -4.46 6.48
C ASN A 285 10.85 -3.78 6.33
N ALA A 286 11.09 -2.66 7.02
CA ALA A 286 12.40 -2.01 7.02
C ALA A 286 13.44 -2.85 7.79
N ILE A 287 13.04 -3.49 8.89
CA ILE A 287 13.89 -4.46 9.60
C ILE A 287 14.21 -5.65 8.69
N ALA A 288 13.21 -6.19 7.99
CA ALA A 288 13.42 -7.29 7.05
C ALA A 288 14.33 -6.90 5.89
N PHE A 289 14.10 -5.74 5.27
CA PHE A 289 14.96 -5.17 4.24
C PHE A 289 16.42 -5.07 4.71
N VAL A 290 16.67 -4.48 5.88
CA VAL A 290 18.03 -4.37 6.41
C VAL A 290 18.64 -5.74 6.72
N GLY A 291 17.85 -6.66 7.26
CA GLY A 291 18.28 -8.02 7.57
C GLY A 291 18.73 -8.80 6.34
N TYR A 292 17.90 -8.82 5.30
CA TYR A 292 18.21 -9.54 4.05
C TYR A 292 19.19 -8.81 3.15
N ALA A 293 19.32 -7.48 3.26
CA ALA A 293 20.35 -6.71 2.56
C ALA A 293 21.78 -7.08 2.99
N VAL A 294 21.96 -7.80 4.10
CA VAL A 294 23.28 -8.32 4.50
C VAL A 294 23.83 -9.31 3.47
N PHE A 295 23.00 -10.20 2.92
CA PHE A 295 23.42 -11.20 1.93
C PHE A 295 24.02 -10.60 0.65
N PRO A 296 23.37 -9.65 -0.05
CA PRO A 296 23.98 -9.01 -1.20
C PRO A 296 25.21 -8.18 -0.84
N VAL A 297 25.28 -7.62 0.38
CA VAL A 297 26.47 -6.90 0.85
C VAL A 297 27.66 -7.85 1.02
N THR A 298 27.49 -9.00 1.69
CA THR A 298 28.56 -10.00 1.85
C THR A 298 28.93 -10.65 0.52
N PHE A 299 27.97 -10.84 -0.38
CA PHE A 299 28.20 -11.36 -1.72
C PHE A 299 29.02 -10.40 -2.61
N LEU A 300 28.67 -9.11 -2.64
CA LEU A 300 29.34 -8.10 -3.48
C LEU A 300 30.65 -7.59 -2.88
N ALA A 301 30.80 -7.64 -1.55
CA ALA A 301 32.01 -7.27 -0.83
C ALA A 301 32.54 -8.47 0.00
N PRO A 302 33.06 -9.52 -0.65
CA PRO A 302 33.45 -10.76 0.02
C PRO A 302 34.64 -10.58 0.98
N SER A 303 35.41 -9.50 0.83
CA SER A 303 36.49 -9.16 1.75
C SER A 303 35.95 -8.47 3.01
N GLU A 304 36.06 -9.15 4.15
CA GLU A 304 35.69 -8.58 5.45
C GLU A 304 36.47 -7.30 5.78
N LYS A 305 37.70 -7.17 5.26
CA LYS A 305 38.53 -5.95 5.44
C LYS A 305 37.89 -4.72 4.80
N SER A 306 37.26 -4.86 3.63
CA SER A 306 36.54 -3.73 3.02
C SER A 306 35.32 -3.33 3.83
N LEU A 307 34.55 -4.31 4.33
CA LEU A 307 33.35 -4.02 5.12
C LEU A 307 33.69 -3.39 6.47
N THR A 308 34.67 -3.94 7.19
CA THR A 308 35.12 -3.40 8.49
C THR A 308 35.74 -2.01 8.40
N SER A 309 36.27 -1.61 7.23
CA SER A 309 36.74 -0.24 7.01
C SER A 309 35.62 0.80 6.95
N VAL A 310 34.40 0.38 6.58
CA VAL A 310 33.20 1.24 6.48
C VAL A 310 32.29 1.07 7.70
N ILE A 311 32.20 -0.15 8.24
CA ILE A 311 31.37 -0.54 9.38
C ILE A 311 32.29 -1.17 10.44
N PRO A 312 32.89 -0.38 11.35
CA PRO A 312 33.90 -0.87 12.30
C PRO A 312 33.41 -1.96 13.26
N PHE A 313 32.10 -2.10 13.43
CA PHE A 313 31.44 -3.08 14.30
C PHE A 313 30.84 -4.26 13.51
N TRP A 314 31.29 -4.50 12.27
CA TRP A 314 30.86 -5.65 11.48
C TRP A 314 31.21 -6.96 12.21
N PRO A 315 30.23 -7.83 12.52
CA PRO A 315 30.47 -9.03 13.34
C PRO A 315 31.17 -10.18 12.58
N GLY A 316 31.56 -9.95 11.32
CA GLY A 316 31.99 -10.98 10.37
C GLY A 316 30.84 -11.43 9.48
N ASN A 317 31.16 -11.92 8.27
CA ASN A 317 30.13 -12.19 7.24
C ASN A 317 29.11 -13.24 7.70
N ALA A 318 29.59 -14.36 8.25
CA ALA A 318 28.72 -15.44 8.71
C ALA A 318 27.77 -15.01 9.84
N ALA A 319 28.28 -14.23 10.81
CA ALA A 319 27.47 -13.74 11.91
C ALA A 319 26.46 -12.69 11.43
N ALA A 320 26.87 -11.80 10.51
CA ALA A 320 25.99 -10.79 9.94
C ALA A 320 24.85 -11.44 9.15
N GLU A 321 25.15 -12.43 8.29
CA GLU A 321 24.15 -13.17 7.50
C GLU A 321 23.15 -13.89 8.41
N TRP A 322 23.62 -14.55 9.47
CA TRP A 322 22.73 -15.22 10.42
C TRP A 322 21.83 -14.23 11.17
N ILE A 323 22.40 -13.14 11.72
CA ILE A 323 21.63 -12.12 12.45
C ILE A 323 20.62 -11.45 11.50
N GLY A 324 21.06 -11.13 10.28
CA GLY A 324 20.24 -10.49 9.26
C GLY A 324 19.06 -11.36 8.83
N ASN A 325 19.32 -12.64 8.53
CA ASN A 325 18.27 -13.62 8.21
C ASN A 325 17.26 -13.73 9.33
N PHE A 326 17.74 -13.97 10.55
CA PHE A 326 16.89 -14.15 11.71
C PHE A 326 16.01 -12.92 11.99
N ALA A 327 16.61 -11.72 11.95
CA ALA A 327 15.87 -10.48 12.15
C ALA A 327 14.79 -10.28 11.08
N GLY A 328 15.10 -10.60 9.82
CA GLY A 328 14.15 -10.49 8.72
C GLY A 328 13.01 -11.50 8.81
N ASP A 329 13.33 -12.76 9.08
CA ASP A 329 12.34 -13.82 9.30
C ASP A 329 11.41 -13.49 10.48
N VAL A 330 11.95 -12.98 11.59
CA VAL A 330 11.14 -12.53 12.74
C VAL A 330 10.22 -11.37 12.35
N ALA A 331 10.74 -10.34 11.68
CA ALA A 331 9.94 -9.19 11.29
C ALA A 331 8.80 -9.58 10.33
N TRP A 332 9.10 -10.38 9.31
CA TRP A 332 8.11 -10.94 8.38
C TRP A 332 7.22 -12.02 8.99
N THR A 333 7.51 -12.53 10.19
CA THR A 333 6.59 -13.36 10.97
C THR A 333 5.61 -12.51 11.76
N ILE A 334 6.08 -11.43 12.39
CA ILE A 334 5.24 -10.51 13.18
C ILE A 334 4.27 -9.75 12.29
N GLU A 335 4.69 -9.33 11.11
CA GLU A 335 3.86 -8.57 10.16
C GLU A 335 2.51 -9.25 9.83
N PRO A 336 2.46 -10.48 9.30
CA PRO A 336 1.19 -11.13 8.97
C PRO A 336 0.34 -11.36 10.23
N PHE A 337 0.95 -11.57 11.39
CA PHE A 337 0.23 -11.67 12.65
C PHE A 337 -0.51 -10.36 12.99
N ILE A 338 0.15 -9.21 12.90
CA ILE A 338 -0.51 -7.92 13.16
C ILE A 338 -1.57 -7.60 12.09
N LEU A 339 -1.35 -7.97 10.83
CA LEU A 339 -2.32 -7.79 9.75
C LEU A 339 -3.59 -8.62 9.94
N LEU A 340 -3.49 -9.79 10.56
CA LEU A 340 -4.65 -10.62 10.92
C LEU A 340 -5.35 -10.11 12.18
N ALA A 341 -4.58 -9.69 13.20
CA ALA A 341 -5.11 -9.34 14.51
C ALA A 341 -5.69 -7.92 14.60
N CYS A 342 -5.10 -6.95 13.92
CA CYS A 342 -5.47 -5.54 14.07
C CYS A 342 -6.83 -5.15 13.47
N PRO A 343 -7.25 -5.59 12.27
CA PRO A 343 -8.52 -5.13 11.69
C PRO A 343 -9.75 -5.41 12.56
N PRO A 344 -9.92 -6.60 13.18
CA PRO A 344 -10.99 -6.86 14.14
C PRO A 344 -10.93 -5.94 15.38
N LEU A 345 -9.73 -5.66 15.89
CA LEU A 345 -9.54 -4.78 17.05
C LEU A 345 -9.90 -3.32 16.72
N ILE A 346 -9.53 -2.85 15.53
CA ILE A 346 -9.92 -1.52 15.04
C ILE A 346 -11.43 -1.45 14.88
N ALA A 347 -12.06 -2.47 14.29
CA ALA A 347 -13.52 -2.51 14.14
C ALA A 347 -14.23 -2.50 15.51
N PHE A 348 -13.77 -3.30 16.47
CA PHE A 348 -14.32 -3.38 17.81
C PHE A 348 -14.24 -2.04 18.55
N THR A 349 -13.08 -1.36 18.49
CA THR A 349 -12.88 -0.05 19.13
C THR A 349 -13.74 1.04 18.48
N CYS A 350 -13.85 1.06 17.15
CA CYS A 350 -14.73 1.98 16.41
C CYS A 350 -16.22 1.78 16.75
N ASN A 351 -16.68 0.53 16.85
CA ASN A 351 -18.07 0.21 17.18
C ASN A 351 -18.40 0.61 18.62
N SER A 352 -17.46 0.42 19.54
CA SER A 352 -17.59 0.85 20.92
C SER A 352 -17.67 2.37 21.06
N ALA A 353 -16.93 3.12 20.23
CA ALA A 353 -17.02 4.57 20.15
C ALA A 353 -18.39 5.03 19.61
N LYS A 354 -18.90 4.41 18.54
CA LYS A 354 -20.24 4.68 18.00
C LYS A 354 -21.36 4.39 19.00
N ALA A 355 -21.23 3.34 19.81
CA ALA A 355 -22.24 3.00 20.82
C ALA A 355 -22.31 4.08 21.92
N LYS A 356 -21.17 4.61 22.36
CA LYS A 356 -21.12 5.66 23.39
C LYS A 356 -21.71 6.99 22.92
N SER A 357 -21.52 7.37 21.66
CA SER A 357 -22.05 8.64 21.13
C SER A 357 -23.57 8.67 20.98
N LYS A 358 -24.24 7.51 20.92
CA LYS A 358 -25.71 7.43 20.85
C LYS A 358 -26.42 7.54 22.21
N VAL A 359 -25.68 7.42 23.31
CA VAL A 359 -26.22 7.41 24.67
C VAL A 359 -26.09 8.79 25.33
N ALA A 360 -25.23 9.65 24.79
CA ALA A 360 -25.10 11.06 25.15
C ALA A 360 -26.00 11.92 24.27
#